data_AF-A0A3D1TXC8-F1
#
_entry.id   AF-A0A3D1TXC8-F1
#
_cell.length_a   1.000
_cell.length_b   1.000
_cell.length_c   1.000
_cell.angle_alpha   90.00
_cell.angle_beta   90.00
_cell.angle_gamma   90.00
#
_symmetry.space_group_name_H-M   'P 1'
#
loop_
_entity.id
_entity.type
_entity.pdbx_description
1 polymer ?
#
loop_
_entity_poly.entity_id
_entity_poly.type
_entity_poly.pdbx_seq_one_letter_code
_entity_poly.pdbx_strand_id
1 'polypeptide(L)'
;MAAEKFRVLKLISVQDGLLSSSHYLAEYEAIVIKPEWTRLVMLSAPDIETVVRSEVDFGRKSDELGDFLRAGGLLVVLVVPTELQFLQSSYSNPHTNLVWWADHLTFPYSGQMDLIAPGSGTSVEPTGSGSEFDQYLEGVQRFEARLGRWFEDEPNVQILARNRAGGAVAAEITVGNGTVVCLPPPSDHDEEESLFKGVNAFLGHRFGPGLKWPVKDEEELRVAREKLIGDFHSGMAAVSKQQETVQQRKRAVFAKSQIKRGVGYIDQATRPGSTPRQTMIALYSLIEMLKDYYDTDWSGLADALGVSRKSVERIKILANKPEKHMRHVNASDPEGVDQAELDRVIDDARAIMSSFITREYAVEAAKPEPS
;
A
#
# COMPACT_ATOMS: atom_id res chain seq x y z
N MET A 1 14.22 -37.79 0.69
CA MET A 1 12.99 -36.99 0.70
C MET A 1 13.36 -35.64 1.28
N ALA A 2 13.34 -34.58 0.47
CA ALA A 2 13.54 -33.23 0.98
C ALA A 2 12.36 -32.94 1.93
N ALA A 3 12.61 -32.42 3.13
CA ALA A 3 11.53 -31.98 4.00
C ALA A 3 10.73 -30.91 3.23
N GLU A 4 9.46 -31.21 2.93
CA GLU A 4 8.58 -30.27 2.27
C GLU A 4 8.44 -29.04 3.16
N LYS A 5 8.90 -27.89 2.64
CA LYS A 5 8.93 -26.63 3.38
C LYS A 5 7.59 -25.94 3.18
N PHE A 6 6.78 -25.91 4.23
CA PHE A 6 5.64 -25.01 4.28
C PHE A 6 6.08 -23.57 4.00
N ARG A 7 5.26 -22.82 3.26
CA ARG A 7 5.43 -21.40 2.99
C ARG A 7 4.98 -20.63 4.22
N VAL A 8 5.96 -20.21 5.00
CA VAL A 8 5.75 -19.37 6.19
C VAL A 8 6.15 -17.94 5.87
N LEU A 9 5.22 -17.01 5.98
CA LEU A 9 5.50 -15.58 5.90
C LEU A 9 5.98 -15.09 7.27
N LYS A 10 7.17 -14.49 7.33
CA LYS A 10 7.77 -13.94 8.56
C LYS A 10 7.76 -12.43 8.50
N LEU A 11 7.19 -11.78 9.51
CA LEU A 11 7.10 -10.33 9.64
C LEU A 11 7.39 -9.93 11.09
N ILE A 12 8.59 -10.28 11.57
CA ILE A 12 9.01 -10.10 12.96
C ILE A 12 9.83 -8.81 13.11
N SER A 13 10.60 -8.47 12.07
CA SER A 13 11.38 -7.24 11.94
C SER A 13 10.90 -6.40 10.75
N VAL A 14 11.18 -5.09 10.76
CA VAL A 14 10.90 -4.19 9.61
C VAL A 14 11.63 -4.64 8.35
N GLN A 15 12.76 -5.34 8.49
CA GLN A 15 13.57 -5.83 7.37
C GLN A 15 12.98 -7.10 6.73
N ASP A 16 12.15 -7.84 7.47
CA ASP A 16 11.48 -9.05 6.98
C ASP A 16 10.37 -8.73 5.98
N GLY A 17 10.02 -7.44 5.87
CA GLY A 17 9.08 -6.92 4.90
C GLY A 17 7.77 -6.49 5.53
N LEU A 18 6.76 -6.42 4.68
CA LEU A 18 5.48 -5.77 4.96
C LEU A 18 4.35 -6.68 4.46
N LEU A 19 3.31 -6.91 5.27
CA LEU A 19 2.15 -7.72 4.86
C LEU A 19 1.49 -7.18 3.57
N SER A 20 1.47 -5.85 3.37
CA SER A 20 1.02 -5.20 2.12
C SER A 20 1.92 -5.47 0.90
N SER A 21 3.18 -5.86 1.12
CA SER A 21 4.09 -6.27 0.04
C SER A 21 3.90 -7.72 -0.40
N SER A 22 3.15 -8.53 0.37
CA SER A 22 2.80 -9.89 -0.04
C SER A 22 1.82 -9.85 -1.22
N HIS A 23 2.00 -10.75 -2.19
CA HIS A 23 1.10 -10.85 -3.34
C HIS A 23 -0.29 -11.36 -2.93
N TYR A 24 -0.39 -12.52 -2.27
CA TYR A 24 -1.66 -13.07 -1.77
C TYR A 24 -1.45 -13.85 -0.47
N LEU A 25 -2.24 -13.60 0.58
CA LEU A 25 -2.04 -14.25 1.89
C LEU A 25 -2.35 -15.74 1.86
N ALA A 26 -3.30 -16.16 1.03
CA ALA A 26 -3.63 -17.58 0.90
C ALA A 26 -2.53 -18.40 0.21
N GLU A 27 -1.42 -17.81 -0.23
CA GLU A 27 -0.24 -18.56 -0.70
C GLU A 27 0.61 -19.13 0.42
N TYR A 28 0.38 -18.69 1.66
CA TYR A 28 1.11 -19.12 2.83
C TYR A 28 0.25 -20.10 3.64
N GLU A 29 0.89 -21.07 4.28
CA GLU A 29 0.21 -21.94 5.25
C GLU A 29 0.27 -21.36 6.66
N ALA A 30 1.31 -20.57 6.95
CA ALA A 30 1.41 -19.82 8.19
C ALA A 30 1.95 -18.40 7.97
N ILE A 31 1.50 -17.48 8.82
CA ILE A 31 1.98 -16.10 8.89
C ILE A 31 2.39 -15.84 10.33
N VAL A 32 3.63 -15.37 10.54
CA VAL A 32 4.15 -15.00 11.86
C VAL A 32 4.38 -13.50 11.89
N ILE A 33 3.74 -12.80 12.81
CA ILE A 33 3.78 -11.34 12.91
C ILE A 33 4.16 -10.86 14.30
N LYS A 34 4.95 -9.79 14.36
CA LYS A 34 5.18 -9.03 15.60
C LYS A 34 4.38 -7.71 15.56
N PRO A 35 3.26 -7.60 16.29
CA PRO A 35 2.43 -6.39 16.27
C PRO A 35 3.04 -5.14 16.90
N GLU A 36 2.52 -3.98 16.48
CA GLU A 36 2.87 -2.64 16.99
C GLU A 36 1.66 -2.02 17.71
N TRP A 37 1.42 -2.43 18.95
CA TRP A 37 0.17 -2.14 19.68
C TRP A 37 -0.11 -0.66 20.00
N THR A 38 0.87 0.24 19.96
CA THR A 38 0.64 1.67 20.19
C THR A 38 -0.31 2.30 19.19
N ARG A 39 -0.32 1.81 17.95
CA ARG A 39 -1.26 2.25 16.93
C ARG A 39 -2.67 1.69 17.16
N LEU A 40 -2.80 0.58 17.91
CA LEU A 40 -4.09 0.04 18.37
C LEU A 40 -4.67 0.82 19.55
N VAL A 41 -3.84 1.46 20.38
CA VAL A 41 -4.33 2.32 21.46
C VAL A 41 -4.98 3.62 20.94
N MET A 42 -4.54 4.14 19.78
CA MET A 42 -5.28 5.21 19.08
C MET A 42 -6.60 4.72 18.47
N LEU A 43 -6.77 3.40 18.31
CA LEU A 43 -7.98 2.74 17.84
C LEU A 43 -8.94 2.37 19.00
N SER A 44 -8.77 2.97 20.19
CA SER A 44 -9.77 2.86 21.28
C SER A 44 -11.08 3.62 21.00
N ALA A 45 -11.14 4.34 19.88
CA ALA A 45 -12.34 4.66 19.13
C ALA A 45 -11.92 5.00 17.69
N PRO A 46 -11.76 4.03 16.79
CA PRO A 46 -11.59 4.36 15.38
C PRO A 46 -12.89 5.03 14.98
N ASP A 47 -12.84 6.29 14.57
CA ASP A 47 -13.97 6.79 13.81
C ASP A 47 -14.07 5.97 12.51
N ILE A 48 -15.29 5.80 12.02
CA ILE A 48 -15.56 5.08 10.77
C ILE A 48 -14.68 5.60 9.62
N GLU A 49 -14.25 6.87 9.66
CA GLU A 49 -13.38 7.46 8.66
C GLU A 49 -11.96 6.87 8.67
N THR A 50 -11.40 6.61 9.84
CA THR A 50 -10.08 5.98 10.00
C THR A 50 -10.10 4.52 9.57
N VAL A 51 -11.20 3.81 9.86
CA VAL A 51 -11.44 2.41 9.41
C VAL A 51 -11.59 2.35 7.89
N VAL A 52 -12.39 3.24 7.31
CA VAL A 52 -12.57 3.29 5.85
C VAL A 52 -11.25 3.63 5.15
N ARG A 53 -10.38 4.47 5.74
CA ARG A 53 -9.06 4.76 5.18
C ARG A 53 -8.11 3.56 5.26
N SER A 54 -8.07 2.83 6.37
CA SER A 54 -7.25 1.62 6.46
C SER A 54 -7.78 0.49 5.56
N GLU A 55 -9.09 0.33 5.40
CA GLU A 55 -9.69 -0.57 4.42
C GLU A 55 -9.34 -0.18 2.97
N VAL A 56 -9.29 1.12 2.65
CA VAL A 56 -8.85 1.61 1.33
C VAL A 56 -7.37 1.30 1.08
N ASP A 57 -6.52 1.38 2.11
CA ASP A 57 -5.07 1.16 2.00
C ASP A 57 -4.68 -0.34 2.03
N PHE A 58 -5.45 -1.18 2.74
CA PHE A 58 -5.24 -2.64 2.76
C PHE A 58 -6.07 -3.38 1.71
N GLY A 59 -7.13 -2.76 1.19
CA GLY A 59 -7.95 -3.25 0.09
C GLY A 59 -8.27 -4.74 0.21
N ARG A 60 -7.85 -5.50 -0.81
CA ARG A 60 -8.01 -6.97 -0.95
C ARG A 60 -7.51 -7.76 0.27
N LYS A 61 -6.55 -7.25 1.04
CA LYS A 61 -5.93 -8.00 2.15
C LYS A 61 -6.92 -8.32 3.27
N SER A 62 -7.90 -7.44 3.52
CA SER A 62 -9.05 -7.65 4.42
C SER A 62 -9.71 -9.00 4.16
N ASP A 63 -10.20 -9.19 2.93
CA ASP A 63 -10.84 -10.42 2.49
C ASP A 63 -9.87 -11.61 2.49
N GLU A 64 -8.59 -11.37 2.15
CA GLU A 64 -7.57 -12.42 2.11
C GLU A 64 -7.25 -13.05 3.45
N LEU A 65 -7.29 -12.32 4.58
CA LEU A 65 -7.10 -12.93 5.89
C LEU A 65 -8.28 -13.81 6.28
N GLY A 66 -9.50 -13.36 5.96
CA GLY A 66 -10.69 -14.18 6.11
C GLY A 66 -10.60 -15.46 5.26
N ASP A 67 -10.15 -15.36 4.02
CA ASP A 67 -9.93 -16.49 3.13
C ASP A 67 -8.81 -17.42 3.62
N PHE A 68 -7.70 -16.85 4.08
CA PHE A 68 -6.58 -17.58 4.68
C PHE A 68 -7.02 -18.41 5.89
N LEU A 69 -7.76 -17.81 6.83
CA LEU A 69 -8.26 -18.52 8.01
C LEU A 69 -9.34 -19.54 7.62
N ARG A 70 -10.27 -19.21 6.70
CA ARG A 70 -11.26 -20.17 6.20
C ARG A 70 -10.64 -21.36 5.48
N ALA A 71 -9.50 -21.16 4.82
CA ALA A 71 -8.68 -22.21 4.21
C ALA A 71 -7.88 -23.03 5.24
N GLY A 72 -7.91 -22.65 6.52
CA GLY A 72 -7.23 -23.36 7.60
C GLY A 72 -5.81 -22.89 7.90
N GLY A 73 -5.46 -21.66 7.50
CA GLY A 73 -4.17 -21.06 7.76
C GLY A 73 -3.89 -20.82 9.25
N LEU A 74 -2.61 -20.77 9.60
CA LEU A 74 -2.10 -20.49 10.93
C LEU A 74 -1.56 -19.06 11.03
N LEU A 75 -2.17 -18.21 11.85
CA LEU A 75 -1.63 -16.89 12.18
C LEU A 75 -0.98 -16.90 13.56
N VAL A 76 0.32 -16.65 13.63
CA VAL A 76 1.05 -16.51 14.90
C VAL A 76 1.29 -15.03 15.19
N VAL A 77 0.85 -14.59 16.35
CA VAL A 77 0.95 -13.21 16.83
C VAL A 77 1.90 -13.15 18.03
N LEU A 78 2.99 -12.39 17.90
CA LEU A 78 3.98 -12.22 18.97
C LEU A 78 3.57 -11.11 19.95
N VAL A 79 3.14 -11.50 21.14
CA VAL A 79 2.56 -10.65 22.18
C VAL A 79 3.64 -9.77 22.82
N VAL A 80 3.76 -8.55 22.32
CA VAL A 80 4.65 -7.51 22.85
C VAL A 80 3.85 -6.43 23.59
N PRO A 81 4.43 -5.72 24.57
CA PRO A 81 3.73 -4.63 25.24
C PRO A 81 3.47 -3.47 24.29
N THR A 82 2.49 -2.66 24.65
CA THR A 82 2.31 -1.32 24.09
C THR A 82 3.51 -0.45 24.48
N GLU A 83 4.59 -0.51 23.71
CA GLU A 83 5.72 0.38 23.94
C GLU A 83 5.35 1.79 23.47
N LEU A 84 5.38 2.78 24.38
CA LEU A 84 5.42 4.22 24.05
C LEU A 84 6.73 4.55 23.30
N GLN A 85 6.95 4.00 22.12
CA GLN A 85 8.01 4.46 21.24
C GLN A 85 7.53 5.79 20.64
N PHE A 86 8.02 6.89 21.20
CA PHE A 86 8.11 8.18 20.51
C PHE A 86 9.07 8.03 19.32
N LEU A 87 8.64 7.31 18.28
CA LEU A 87 9.32 7.34 17.00
C LEU A 87 8.83 8.58 16.26
N GLN A 88 9.75 9.54 16.15
CA GLN A 88 9.68 10.64 15.21
C GLN A 88 9.18 10.12 13.87
N SER A 89 7.93 10.45 13.57
CA SER A 89 7.32 10.32 12.27
C SER A 89 8.14 11.13 11.28
N SER A 90 9.13 10.52 10.65
CA SER A 90 9.59 10.95 9.35
C SER A 90 8.42 10.73 8.40
N TYR A 91 7.62 11.79 8.26
CA TYR A 91 6.52 11.96 7.32
C TYR A 91 6.77 11.23 6.00
N SER A 92 6.00 10.16 5.73
CA SER A 92 5.56 9.75 4.37
C SER A 92 4.82 8.41 4.31
N ASN A 93 4.74 7.59 5.37
CA ASN A 93 3.93 6.37 5.31
C ASN A 93 3.23 6.05 6.65
N PRO A 94 1.95 6.45 6.82
CA PRO A 94 1.20 6.21 8.05
C PRO A 94 0.84 4.74 8.33
N HIS A 95 1.13 3.79 7.43
CA HIS A 95 0.48 2.47 7.43
C HIS A 95 1.50 1.33 7.58
N THR A 96 1.83 0.96 8.84
CA THR A 96 2.58 -0.27 9.10
C THR A 96 1.59 -1.44 9.23
N ASN A 97 1.90 -2.53 8.53
CA ASN A 97 1.09 -3.75 8.42
C ASN A 97 0.94 -4.57 9.71
N LEU A 98 1.45 -4.07 10.83
CA LEU A 98 1.61 -4.80 12.08
C LEU A 98 0.35 -4.76 12.96
N VAL A 99 -0.74 -4.16 12.46
CA VAL A 99 -1.92 -3.82 13.27
C VAL A 99 -3.24 -4.22 12.59
N TRP A 100 -3.30 -4.19 11.25
CA TRP A 100 -4.53 -4.46 10.48
C TRP A 100 -5.19 -5.82 10.78
N TRP A 101 -4.39 -6.84 11.06
CA TRP A 101 -4.87 -8.19 11.39
C TRP A 101 -5.75 -8.20 12.64
N ALA A 102 -5.50 -7.28 13.58
CA ALA A 102 -6.22 -7.23 14.84
C ALA A 102 -7.70 -6.94 14.58
N ASP A 103 -8.02 -5.88 13.84
CA ASP A 103 -9.40 -5.45 13.50
C ASP A 103 -10.24 -6.53 12.79
N HIS A 104 -9.60 -7.49 12.13
CA HIS A 104 -10.26 -8.55 11.35
C HIS A 104 -10.36 -9.87 12.11
N LEU A 105 -9.57 -10.04 13.17
CA LEU A 105 -9.71 -11.14 14.13
C LEU A 105 -10.60 -10.75 15.32
N THR A 106 -10.77 -9.45 15.56
CA THR A 106 -11.47 -8.92 16.71
C THR A 106 -12.98 -8.85 16.47
N PHE A 107 -13.69 -9.84 17.02
CA PHE A 107 -15.09 -9.73 17.42
C PHE A 107 -15.36 -9.21 18.87
N PRO A 108 -14.48 -8.48 19.60
CA PRO A 108 -14.92 -7.71 20.74
C PRO A 108 -15.46 -6.37 20.24
N TYR A 109 -16.73 -6.12 20.56
CA TYR A 109 -17.30 -4.79 20.71
C TYR A 109 -16.26 -3.80 21.27
N SER A 110 -16.34 -2.53 20.82
CA SER A 110 -15.52 -1.38 21.20
C SER A 110 -15.57 -0.95 22.68
N GLY A 111 -15.90 -1.87 23.61
CA GLY A 111 -16.11 -1.62 25.03
C GLY A 111 -15.43 -2.59 26.00
N GLN A 112 -14.67 -3.59 25.56
CA GLN A 112 -13.91 -4.46 26.47
C GLN A 112 -12.48 -3.96 26.71
N MET A 113 -12.06 -4.01 27.99
CA MET A 113 -10.75 -3.56 28.48
C MET A 113 -9.60 -4.47 28.03
N ASP A 114 -8.48 -3.82 27.68
CA ASP A 114 -7.12 -4.35 27.43
C ASP A 114 -7.04 -5.81 26.95
N LEU A 115 -7.22 -6.03 25.63
CA LEU A 115 -6.93 -7.32 24.97
C LEU A 115 -5.49 -7.79 25.26
N ILE A 116 -4.55 -6.86 25.35
CA ILE A 116 -3.17 -7.09 25.77
C ILE A 116 -2.84 -6.09 26.86
N ALA A 117 -2.40 -6.59 28.01
CA ALA A 117 -2.00 -5.76 29.14
C ALA A 117 -0.47 -5.76 29.27
N PRO A 118 0.15 -4.60 29.60
CA PRO A 118 1.55 -4.60 29.98
C PRO A 118 1.75 -5.50 31.22
N GLY A 119 2.87 -6.22 31.21
CA GLY A 119 3.24 -7.08 32.31
C GLY A 119 4.42 -7.93 31.91
N SER A 120 5.58 -7.63 32.48
CA SER A 120 6.80 -8.38 32.25
C SER A 120 7.04 -9.41 33.34
N GLY A 121 7.74 -10.47 32.97
CA GLY A 121 8.15 -11.51 33.91
C GLY A 121 9.04 -12.54 33.24
N THR A 122 9.58 -13.45 34.05
CA THR A 122 10.52 -14.50 33.60
C THR A 122 9.97 -15.90 33.83
N SER A 123 8.68 -16.02 34.10
CA SER A 123 8.04 -17.30 34.38
C SER A 123 6.87 -17.49 33.43
N VAL A 124 7.09 -18.36 32.45
CA VAL A 124 6.06 -18.90 31.56
C VAL A 124 5.82 -20.33 32.01
N GLU A 125 4.59 -20.63 32.41
CA GLU A 125 4.16 -21.94 32.88
C GLU A 125 3.16 -22.49 31.85
N PRO A 126 3.63 -23.35 30.92
CA PRO A 126 2.76 -24.06 29.99
C PRO A 126 1.69 -24.84 30.75
N THR A 127 0.49 -24.86 30.22
CA THR A 127 -0.65 -25.56 30.83
C THR A 127 -0.58 -27.08 30.61
N GLY A 128 0.35 -27.57 29.79
CA GLY A 128 0.39 -28.96 29.35
C GLY A 128 -0.73 -29.29 28.38
N SER A 129 -1.13 -28.30 27.58
CA SER A 129 -2.23 -28.39 26.62
C SER A 129 -2.03 -29.46 25.53
N GLY A 130 -0.78 -29.92 25.34
CA GLY A 130 -0.41 -30.79 24.23
C GLY A 130 -0.23 -30.03 22.92
N SER A 131 -0.08 -28.70 23.00
CA SER A 131 0.11 -27.82 21.85
C SER A 131 1.50 -28.01 21.26
N GLU A 132 1.61 -27.84 19.94
CA GLU A 132 2.87 -27.87 19.21
C GLU A 132 3.81 -26.73 19.62
N PHE A 133 3.32 -25.75 20.38
CA PHE A 133 4.11 -24.65 20.93
C PHE A 133 4.59 -24.88 22.37
N ASP A 134 4.23 -25.99 23.03
CA ASP A 134 4.60 -26.25 24.43
C ASP A 134 6.14 -26.20 24.62
N GLN A 135 6.91 -26.82 23.73
CA GLN A 135 8.39 -26.79 23.79
C GLN A 135 8.97 -25.38 23.61
N TYR A 136 8.34 -24.55 22.77
CA TYR A 136 8.72 -23.15 22.63
C TYR A 136 8.46 -22.41 23.94
N LEU A 137 7.25 -22.55 24.49
CA LEU A 137 6.81 -21.88 25.72
C LEU A 137 7.63 -22.28 26.96
N GLU A 138 8.09 -23.54 27.04
CA GLU A 138 9.03 -24.00 28.07
C GLU A 138 10.39 -23.29 27.98
N GLY A 139 10.80 -22.93 26.76
CA GLY A 139 12.07 -22.25 26.49
C GLY A 139 12.04 -20.74 26.68
N VAL A 140 10.85 -20.12 26.70
CA VAL A 140 10.71 -18.65 26.82
C VAL A 140 11.21 -18.16 28.17
N GLN A 141 12.31 -17.40 28.15
CA GLN A 141 12.94 -16.90 29.39
C GLN A 141 12.28 -15.64 29.94
N ARG A 142 11.61 -14.87 29.08
CA ARG A 142 10.99 -13.58 29.43
C ARG A 142 9.76 -13.31 28.58
N PHE A 143 8.75 -12.71 29.20
CA PHE A 143 7.64 -12.07 28.51
C PHE A 143 7.53 -10.62 28.95
N GLU A 144 6.88 -9.80 28.15
CA GLU A 144 6.74 -8.36 28.38
C GLU A 144 5.29 -7.87 28.36
N ALA A 145 4.38 -8.72 27.89
CA ALA A 145 2.94 -8.49 27.86
C ALA A 145 2.16 -9.74 28.25
N ARG A 146 0.92 -9.51 28.67
CA ARG A 146 -0.04 -10.54 29.08
C ARG A 146 -1.30 -10.41 28.24
N LEU A 147 -1.99 -11.54 28.06
CA LEU A 147 -3.30 -11.57 27.44
C LEU A 147 -4.36 -11.06 28.42
N GLY A 148 -5.29 -10.27 27.90
CA GLY A 148 -6.42 -9.72 28.64
C GLY A 148 -7.47 -10.76 28.99
N ARG A 149 -8.44 -10.36 29.83
CA ARG A 149 -9.52 -11.24 30.32
C ARG A 149 -10.38 -11.85 29.21
N TRP A 150 -10.53 -11.15 28.08
CA TRP A 150 -11.28 -11.67 26.94
C TRP A 150 -10.81 -13.08 26.55
N PHE A 151 -9.50 -13.34 26.53
CA PHE A 151 -8.95 -14.65 26.21
C PHE A 151 -9.32 -15.75 27.21
N GLU A 152 -9.66 -15.39 28.45
CA GLU A 152 -10.02 -16.35 29.50
C GLU A 152 -11.52 -16.71 29.48
N ASP A 153 -12.35 -15.82 28.97
CA ASP A 153 -13.81 -15.93 29.02
C ASP A 153 -14.42 -16.53 27.73
N GLU A 154 -13.64 -16.64 26.64
CA GLU A 154 -14.13 -17.07 25.33
C GLU A 154 -14.05 -18.58 25.08
N PRO A 155 -15.11 -19.21 24.53
CA PRO A 155 -15.21 -20.67 24.42
C PRO A 155 -14.34 -21.28 23.31
N ASN A 156 -13.90 -20.50 22.33
CA ASN A 156 -13.02 -20.93 21.24
C ASN A 156 -11.54 -20.65 21.53
N VAL A 157 -11.21 -20.27 22.78
CA VAL A 157 -9.85 -19.96 23.21
C VAL A 157 -9.33 -21.03 24.15
N GLN A 158 -8.11 -21.49 23.88
CA GLN A 158 -7.35 -22.38 24.74
C GLN A 158 -6.12 -21.62 25.26
N ILE A 159 -6.03 -21.43 26.57
CA ILE A 159 -4.85 -20.83 27.18
C ILE A 159 -3.69 -21.84 27.14
N LEU A 160 -2.59 -21.47 26.48
CA LEU A 160 -1.43 -22.32 26.30
C LEU A 160 -0.45 -22.19 27.47
N ALA A 161 -0.24 -20.96 27.98
CA ALA A 161 0.63 -20.72 29.12
C ALA A 161 0.14 -19.56 30.00
N ARG A 162 0.48 -19.65 31.28
CA ARG A 162 0.23 -18.63 32.30
C ARG A 162 1.53 -18.18 32.96
N ASN A 163 1.51 -17.05 33.63
CA ASN A 163 2.56 -16.68 34.56
C ASN A 163 2.25 -17.21 35.98
N ARG A 164 3.23 -17.11 36.89
CA ARG A 164 3.05 -17.48 38.32
C ARG A 164 1.88 -16.80 39.04
N ALA A 165 1.49 -15.61 38.59
CA ALA A 165 0.37 -14.87 39.15
C ALA A 165 -0.98 -15.31 38.54
N GLY A 166 -0.99 -16.34 37.70
CA GLY A 166 -2.17 -16.90 37.05
C GLY A 166 -2.62 -16.15 35.79
N GLY A 167 -1.93 -15.09 35.38
CA GLY A 167 -2.30 -14.33 34.17
C GLY A 167 -1.88 -15.06 32.89
N ALA A 168 -2.77 -15.11 31.89
CA ALA A 168 -2.47 -15.70 30.59
C ALA A 168 -1.35 -14.94 29.85
N VAL A 169 -0.40 -15.68 29.27
CA VAL A 169 0.71 -15.14 28.47
C VAL A 169 0.75 -15.71 27.05
N ALA A 170 0.07 -16.83 26.82
CA ALA A 170 -0.08 -17.44 25.50
C ALA A 170 -1.46 -18.08 25.36
N ALA A 171 -2.04 -18.03 24.17
CA ALA A 171 -3.34 -18.63 23.87
C ALA A 171 -3.46 -19.02 22.40
N GLU A 172 -4.29 -20.03 22.15
CA GLU A 172 -4.71 -20.47 20.84
C GLU A 172 -6.20 -20.17 20.66
N ILE A 173 -6.58 -19.65 19.50
CA ILE A 173 -7.95 -19.28 19.14
C ILE A 173 -8.33 -20.04 17.87
N THR A 174 -9.43 -20.78 17.93
CA THR A 174 -10.00 -21.40 16.73
C THR A 174 -10.89 -20.40 16.00
N VAL A 175 -10.61 -20.16 14.70
CA VAL A 175 -11.36 -19.22 13.84
C VAL A 175 -11.84 -19.95 12.59
N GLY A 176 -13.05 -20.50 12.65
CA GLY A 176 -13.58 -21.35 11.57
C GLY A 176 -12.70 -22.60 11.40
N ASN A 177 -12.09 -22.75 10.22
CA ASN A 177 -11.10 -23.79 10.00
C ASN A 177 -9.69 -23.36 10.42
N GLY A 178 -9.41 -22.07 10.58
CA GLY A 178 -8.07 -21.54 10.85
C GLY A 178 -7.76 -21.47 12.33
N THR A 179 -6.51 -21.14 12.63
CA THR A 179 -6.02 -21.00 14.00
C THR A 179 -5.20 -19.74 14.14
N VAL A 180 -5.46 -18.99 15.21
CA VAL A 180 -4.65 -17.85 15.64
C VAL A 180 -3.94 -18.23 16.93
N VAL A 181 -2.64 -18.04 17.01
CA VAL A 181 -1.85 -18.36 18.19
C VAL A 181 -1.12 -17.11 18.66
N CYS A 182 -1.45 -16.68 19.88
CA CYS A 182 -0.79 -15.58 20.55
C CYS A 182 0.31 -16.14 21.46
N LEU A 183 1.56 -15.77 21.21
CA LEU A 183 2.74 -16.26 21.94
C LEU A 183 3.63 -15.09 22.36
N PRO A 184 4.41 -15.19 23.44
CA PRO A 184 5.50 -14.23 23.69
C PRO A 184 6.46 -14.14 22.49
N PRO A 185 7.17 -13.02 22.29
CA PRO A 185 8.23 -12.95 21.28
C PRO A 185 9.47 -13.76 21.70
N PRO A 186 10.22 -14.34 20.76
CA PRO A 186 11.52 -14.93 21.08
C PRO A 186 12.52 -13.85 21.48
N SER A 187 13.35 -14.15 22.47
CA SER A 187 14.39 -13.26 23.01
C SER A 187 15.76 -13.47 22.35
N ASP A 188 15.98 -14.63 21.74
CA ASP A 188 17.20 -15.02 21.06
C ASP A 188 16.94 -15.93 19.85
N HIS A 189 18.02 -16.34 19.17
CA HIS A 189 17.96 -17.19 17.99
C HIS A 189 17.47 -18.62 18.30
N ASP A 190 17.76 -19.15 19.48
CA ASP A 190 17.39 -20.53 19.85
C ASP A 190 15.88 -20.62 20.14
N GLU A 191 15.34 -19.62 20.83
CA GLU A 191 13.90 -19.42 21.01
C GLU A 191 13.19 -19.21 19.66
N GLU A 192 13.77 -18.43 18.74
CA GLU A 192 13.22 -18.24 17.40
C GLU A 192 13.18 -19.56 16.61
N GLU A 193 14.26 -20.34 16.62
CA GLU A 193 14.26 -21.67 16.00
C GLU A 193 13.19 -22.59 16.60
N SER A 194 13.03 -22.56 17.93
CA SER A 194 12.03 -23.36 18.64
C SER A 194 10.61 -22.96 18.25
N LEU A 195 10.32 -21.66 18.14
CA LEU A 195 9.05 -21.15 17.63
C LEU A 195 8.75 -21.71 16.23
N PHE A 196 9.72 -21.64 15.30
CA PHE A 196 9.51 -22.15 13.95
C PHE A 196 9.43 -23.68 13.88
N LYS A 197 10.07 -24.41 14.81
CA LYS A 197 9.84 -25.85 14.97
C LYS A 197 8.40 -26.12 15.38
N GLY A 198 7.86 -25.35 16.32
CA GLY A 198 6.44 -25.41 16.72
C GLY A 198 5.48 -25.11 15.56
N VAL A 199 5.73 -24.05 14.79
CA VAL A 199 4.95 -23.72 13.58
C VAL A 199 4.96 -24.89 12.58
N ASN A 200 6.14 -25.44 12.27
CA ASN A 200 6.23 -26.55 11.33
C ASN A 200 5.61 -27.85 11.87
N ALA A 201 5.68 -28.08 13.18
CA ALA A 201 5.04 -29.21 13.83
C ALA A 201 3.51 -29.07 13.75
N PHE A 202 2.95 -27.89 14.01
CA PHE A 202 1.53 -27.60 13.86
C PHE A 202 1.06 -27.88 12.42
N LEU A 203 1.77 -27.30 11.44
CA LEU A 203 1.45 -27.52 10.02
C LEU A 203 1.61 -28.99 9.61
N GLY A 204 2.63 -29.67 10.13
CA GLY A 204 2.87 -31.10 9.90
C GLY A 204 1.82 -32.00 10.54
N HIS A 205 1.28 -31.65 11.69
CA HIS A 205 0.16 -32.38 12.30
C HIS A 205 -1.12 -32.15 11.50
N ARG A 206 -1.39 -30.89 11.15
CA ARG A 206 -2.62 -30.48 10.47
C ARG A 206 -2.71 -30.93 9.02
N PHE A 207 -1.67 -30.64 8.24
CA PHE A 207 -1.63 -30.94 6.80
C PHE A 207 -0.85 -32.22 6.49
N GLY A 208 0.06 -32.65 7.37
CA GLY A 208 0.93 -33.80 7.08
C GLY A 208 0.20 -35.12 6.82
N PRO A 209 -0.93 -35.47 7.47
CA PRO A 209 -1.70 -36.65 7.09
C PRO A 209 -2.24 -36.57 5.65
N GLY A 210 -2.77 -35.42 5.23
CA GLY A 210 -3.23 -35.20 3.85
C GLY A 210 -2.09 -35.19 2.84
N LEU A 211 -0.97 -34.53 3.17
CA LEU A 211 0.23 -34.49 2.33
C LEU A 211 0.95 -35.85 2.22
N LYS A 212 0.89 -36.69 3.25
CA LYS A 212 1.46 -38.06 3.21
C LYS A 212 0.60 -39.03 2.39
N TRP A 213 -0.69 -38.75 2.25
CA TRP A 213 -1.65 -39.61 1.56
C TRP A 213 -2.51 -38.80 0.58
N PRO A 214 -1.89 -38.14 -0.42
CA PRO A 214 -2.62 -37.27 -1.32
C PRO A 214 -3.61 -38.10 -2.16
N VAL A 215 -4.86 -37.67 -2.21
CA VAL A 215 -5.83 -38.23 -3.14
C VAL A 215 -5.63 -37.59 -4.50
N LYS A 216 -5.84 -38.34 -5.58
CA LYS A 216 -5.59 -37.87 -6.95
C LYS A 216 -6.24 -36.51 -7.26
N ASP A 217 -7.49 -36.33 -6.87
CA ASP A 217 -8.25 -35.10 -7.10
C ASP A 217 -7.64 -33.90 -6.35
N GLU A 218 -7.12 -34.12 -5.14
CA GLU A 218 -6.45 -33.09 -4.33
C GLU A 218 -5.13 -32.65 -4.97
N GLU A 219 -4.36 -33.62 -5.48
CA GLU A 219 -3.10 -33.34 -6.17
C GLU A 219 -3.33 -32.59 -7.50
N GLU A 220 -4.35 -32.97 -8.26
CA GLU A 220 -4.75 -32.25 -9.48
C GLU A 220 -5.15 -30.79 -9.17
N LEU A 221 -5.90 -30.56 -8.09
CA LEU A 221 -6.27 -29.21 -7.64
C LEU A 221 -5.06 -28.41 -7.11
N ARG A 222 -4.13 -29.06 -6.39
CA ARG A 222 -2.90 -28.42 -5.91
C ARG A 222 -2.04 -27.94 -7.07
N VAL A 223 -1.80 -28.79 -8.05
CA VAL A 223 -1.04 -28.44 -9.27
C VAL A 223 -1.74 -27.33 -10.06
N ALA A 224 -3.07 -27.39 -10.19
CA ALA A 224 -3.84 -26.34 -10.86
C ALA A 224 -3.71 -24.98 -10.12
N ARG A 225 -3.81 -24.99 -8.80
CA ARG A 225 -3.61 -23.79 -7.95
C ARG A 225 -2.21 -23.22 -8.11
N GLU A 226 -1.17 -24.05 -8.02
CA GLU A 226 0.22 -23.62 -8.17
C GLU A 226 0.49 -23.02 -9.56
N LYS A 227 -0.09 -23.62 -10.60
CA LYS A 227 0.00 -23.08 -11.97
C LYS A 227 -0.67 -21.69 -12.06
N LEU A 228 -1.87 -21.52 -11.50
CA LEU A 228 -2.57 -20.24 -11.51
C LEU A 228 -1.80 -19.15 -10.76
N ILE A 229 -1.19 -19.49 -9.61
CA ILE A 229 -0.31 -18.57 -8.87
C ILE A 229 0.91 -18.18 -9.71
N GLY A 230 1.56 -19.15 -10.37
CA GLY A 230 2.70 -18.90 -11.26
C GLY A 230 2.35 -18.01 -12.45
N ASP A 231 1.22 -18.27 -13.10
CA ASP A 231 0.70 -17.46 -14.22
C ASP A 231 0.36 -16.04 -13.76
N PHE A 232 -0.24 -15.88 -12.58
CA PHE A 232 -0.54 -14.59 -11.96
C PHE A 232 0.73 -13.77 -11.70
N HIS A 233 1.76 -14.35 -11.07
CA HIS A 233 3.03 -13.67 -10.79
C HIS A 233 3.74 -13.24 -12.08
N SER A 234 3.75 -14.11 -13.08
CA SER A 234 4.34 -13.80 -14.38
C SER A 234 3.60 -12.65 -15.08
N GLY A 235 2.27 -12.65 -15.03
CA GLY A 235 1.44 -11.56 -15.54
C GLY A 235 1.69 -10.25 -14.82
N MET A 236 1.71 -10.25 -13.48
CA MET A 236 1.98 -9.07 -12.67
C MET A 236 3.37 -8.48 -12.96
N ALA A 237 4.42 -9.32 -13.00
CA ALA A 237 5.76 -8.86 -13.33
C ALA A 237 5.85 -8.22 -14.73
N ALA A 238 5.16 -8.80 -15.71
CA ALA A 238 5.10 -8.24 -17.06
C ALA A 238 4.41 -6.87 -17.08
N VAL A 239 3.29 -6.71 -16.36
CA VAL A 239 2.56 -5.44 -16.25
C VAL A 239 3.39 -4.39 -15.52
N SER A 240 4.00 -4.73 -14.38
CA SER A 240 4.88 -3.82 -13.63
C SER A 240 6.04 -3.33 -14.49
N LYS A 241 6.69 -4.23 -15.24
CA LYS A 241 7.75 -3.85 -16.18
C LYS A 241 7.24 -2.88 -17.25
N GLN A 242 6.07 -3.14 -17.85
CA GLN A 242 5.47 -2.20 -18.81
C GLN A 242 5.19 -0.83 -18.17
N GLN A 243 4.69 -0.80 -16.95
CA GLN A 243 4.41 0.43 -16.22
C GLN A 243 5.70 1.22 -15.93
N GLU A 244 6.77 0.55 -15.51
CA GLU A 244 8.09 1.17 -15.33
C GLU A 244 8.62 1.77 -16.63
N THR A 245 8.53 1.05 -17.75
CA THR A 245 8.92 1.56 -19.08
C THR A 245 8.11 2.81 -19.45
N VAL A 246 6.79 2.82 -19.23
CA VAL A 246 5.94 4.00 -19.46
C VAL A 246 6.37 5.18 -18.57
N GLN A 247 6.65 4.93 -17.29
CA GLN A 247 7.10 5.97 -16.37
C GLN A 247 8.47 6.54 -16.76
N GLN A 248 9.41 5.70 -17.16
CA GLN A 248 10.73 6.13 -17.63
C GLN A 248 10.61 6.99 -18.90
N ARG A 249 9.80 6.57 -19.88
CA ARG A 249 9.52 7.36 -21.09
C ARG A 249 8.89 8.70 -20.74
N LYS A 250 7.91 8.71 -19.82
CA LYS A 250 7.29 9.94 -19.33
C LYS A 250 8.34 10.86 -18.69
N ARG A 251 9.22 10.34 -17.82
CA ARG A 251 10.32 11.12 -17.23
C ARG A 251 11.24 11.72 -18.29
N ALA A 252 11.60 10.98 -19.33
CA ALA A 252 12.43 11.47 -20.43
C ALA A 252 11.74 12.60 -21.21
N VAL A 253 10.44 12.48 -21.51
CA VAL A 253 9.65 13.55 -22.15
C VAL A 253 9.63 14.80 -21.27
N PHE A 254 9.34 14.66 -19.98
CA PHE A 254 9.31 15.79 -19.04
C PHE A 254 10.71 16.36 -18.73
N ALA A 255 11.79 15.67 -19.10
CA ALA A 255 13.14 16.20 -19.03
C ALA A 255 13.44 17.22 -20.14
N LYS A 256 12.73 17.16 -21.28
CA LYS A 256 12.90 18.07 -22.43
C LYS A 256 12.61 19.52 -22.01
N SER A 257 13.50 20.45 -22.39
CA SER A 257 13.44 21.86 -21.98
C SER A 257 12.11 22.53 -22.38
N GLN A 258 11.59 22.19 -23.55
CA GLN A 258 10.39 22.75 -24.16
C GLN A 258 9.14 22.26 -23.43
N ILE A 259 9.13 21.01 -22.98
CA ILE A 259 8.07 20.46 -22.13
C ILE A 259 8.07 21.18 -20.79
N LYS A 260 9.23 21.32 -20.14
CA LYS A 260 9.36 22.06 -18.86
C LYS A 260 8.88 23.51 -18.98
N ARG A 261 9.30 24.21 -20.04
CA ARG A 261 8.87 25.59 -20.32
C ARG A 261 7.37 25.67 -20.57
N GLY A 262 6.82 24.76 -21.38
CA GLY A 262 5.40 24.73 -21.71
C GLY A 262 4.52 24.49 -20.49
N VAL A 263 4.86 23.51 -19.65
CA VAL A 263 4.20 23.29 -18.36
C VAL A 263 4.33 24.52 -17.47
N GLY A 264 5.53 25.12 -17.39
CA GLY A 264 5.76 26.34 -16.61
C GLY A 264 4.89 27.52 -17.02
N TYR A 265 4.59 27.68 -18.32
CA TYR A 265 3.65 28.71 -18.78
C TYR A 265 2.20 28.42 -18.37
N ILE A 266 1.77 27.16 -18.40
CA ILE A 266 0.44 26.77 -17.88
C ILE A 266 0.36 27.04 -16.38
N ASP A 267 1.37 26.64 -15.61
CA ASP A 267 1.41 26.85 -14.16
C ASP A 267 1.37 28.33 -13.80
N GLN A 268 2.11 29.18 -14.54
CA GLN A 268 2.04 30.64 -14.39
C GLN A 268 0.66 31.20 -14.73
N ALA A 269 0.03 30.69 -15.79
CA ALA A 269 -1.29 31.12 -16.22
C ALA A 269 -2.38 30.75 -15.21
N THR A 270 -2.27 29.59 -14.55
CA THR A 270 -3.29 29.10 -13.60
C THR A 270 -2.93 29.31 -12.12
N ARG A 271 -1.86 30.05 -11.83
CA ARG A 271 -1.44 30.31 -10.44
C ARG A 271 -2.52 31.11 -9.69
N PRO A 272 -2.81 30.79 -8.41
CA PRO A 272 -3.70 31.61 -7.59
C PRO A 272 -3.24 33.07 -7.55
N GLY A 273 -4.15 34.00 -7.86
CA GLY A 273 -3.87 35.43 -7.92
C GLY A 273 -3.27 35.93 -9.25
N SER A 274 -3.12 35.06 -10.27
CA SER A 274 -2.73 35.49 -11.61
C SER A 274 -3.80 36.40 -12.21
N THR A 275 -3.38 37.59 -12.63
CA THR A 275 -4.24 38.52 -13.36
C THR A 275 -4.53 38.02 -14.78
N PRO A 276 -5.65 38.44 -15.42
CA PRO A 276 -5.92 38.10 -16.82
C PRO A 276 -4.76 38.48 -17.76
N ARG A 277 -4.09 39.60 -17.49
CA ARG A 277 -2.88 40.02 -18.21
C ARG A 277 -1.73 39.02 -18.09
N GLN A 278 -1.38 38.61 -16.86
CA GLN A 278 -0.30 37.65 -16.63
C GLN A 278 -0.62 36.29 -17.27
N THR A 279 -1.87 35.86 -17.14
CA THR A 279 -2.41 34.65 -17.79
C THR A 279 -2.18 34.70 -19.29
N MET A 280 -2.64 35.76 -19.96
CA MET A 280 -2.54 35.87 -21.42
C MET A 280 -1.09 36.02 -21.92
N ILE A 281 -0.21 36.69 -21.15
CA ILE A 281 1.22 36.75 -21.49
C ILE A 281 1.83 35.34 -21.47
N ALA A 282 1.56 34.56 -20.42
CA ALA A 282 2.08 33.20 -20.30
C ALA A 282 1.51 32.28 -21.40
N LEU A 283 0.20 32.33 -21.65
CA LEU A 283 -0.44 31.51 -22.70
C LEU A 283 0.02 31.90 -24.11
N TYR A 284 0.28 33.17 -24.37
CA TYR A 284 0.87 33.60 -25.64
C TYR A 284 2.31 33.09 -25.80
N SER A 285 3.14 33.22 -24.75
CA SER A 285 4.51 32.69 -24.76
C SER A 285 4.56 31.17 -24.93
N LEU A 286 3.55 30.44 -24.44
CA LEU A 286 3.39 29.01 -24.71
C LEU A 286 3.22 28.74 -26.21
N ILE A 287 2.22 29.35 -26.86
CA ILE A 287 1.95 29.08 -28.28
C ILE A 287 3.08 29.60 -29.18
N GLU A 288 3.75 30.69 -28.81
CA GLU A 288 4.90 31.24 -29.53
C GLU A 288 6.11 30.30 -29.45
N MET A 289 6.41 29.79 -28.25
CA MET A 289 7.47 28.79 -28.04
C MET A 289 7.24 27.53 -28.86
N LEU A 290 6.01 27.02 -28.90
CA LEU A 290 5.67 25.84 -29.68
C LEU A 290 5.73 26.12 -31.18
N LYS A 291 5.29 27.31 -31.61
CA LYS A 291 5.42 27.76 -33.00
C LYS A 291 6.88 27.75 -33.46
N ASP A 292 7.77 28.28 -32.64
CA ASP A 292 9.21 28.32 -32.92
C ASP A 292 9.84 26.92 -32.86
N TYR A 293 9.38 26.06 -31.95
CA TYR A 293 9.84 24.67 -31.85
C TYR A 293 9.54 23.85 -33.10
N TYR A 294 8.36 24.03 -33.69
CA TYR A 294 7.94 23.35 -34.91
C TYR A 294 8.35 24.07 -36.20
N ASP A 295 9.05 25.21 -36.10
CA ASP A 295 9.47 26.06 -37.23
C ASP A 295 8.35 26.32 -38.24
N THR A 296 7.23 26.84 -37.74
CA THR A 296 5.98 26.98 -38.51
C THR A 296 5.33 28.36 -38.32
N ASP A 297 4.30 28.66 -39.11
CA ASP A 297 3.35 29.73 -38.80
C ASP A 297 2.25 29.25 -37.84
N TRP A 298 1.33 30.14 -37.47
CA TRP A 298 0.22 29.84 -36.54
C TRP A 298 -0.75 28.76 -37.06
N SER A 299 -0.94 28.68 -38.38
CA SER A 299 -1.83 27.69 -38.99
C SER A 299 -1.18 26.31 -38.99
N GLY A 300 0.11 26.26 -39.34
CA GLY A 300 0.89 25.04 -39.29
C GLY A 300 1.19 24.57 -37.87
N LEU A 301 1.19 25.44 -36.84
CA LEU A 301 1.24 25.01 -35.44
C LEU A 301 0.03 24.15 -35.06
N ALA A 302 -1.18 24.59 -35.45
CA ALA A 302 -2.39 23.85 -35.17
C ALA A 302 -2.38 22.48 -35.86
N ASP A 303 -1.96 22.45 -37.13
CA ASP A 303 -1.84 21.22 -37.92
C ASP A 303 -0.73 20.29 -37.34
N ALA A 304 0.41 20.85 -36.96
CA ALA A 304 1.54 20.14 -36.35
C ALA A 304 1.21 19.54 -34.99
N LEU A 305 0.25 20.10 -34.25
CA LEU A 305 -0.23 19.53 -33.00
C LEU A 305 -1.48 18.67 -33.17
N GLY A 306 -2.22 18.81 -34.28
CA GLY A 306 -3.50 18.14 -34.50
C GLY A 306 -4.64 18.76 -33.70
N VAL A 307 -4.54 20.05 -33.38
CA VAL A 307 -5.54 20.80 -32.60
C VAL A 307 -6.33 21.75 -33.49
N SER A 308 -7.46 22.26 -32.98
CA SER A 308 -8.27 23.23 -33.72
C SER A 308 -7.50 24.53 -33.96
N ARG A 309 -7.46 25.00 -35.22
CA ARG A 309 -6.92 26.33 -35.57
C ARG A 309 -7.56 27.45 -34.74
N LYS A 310 -8.87 27.32 -34.45
CA LYS A 310 -9.60 28.28 -33.62
C LYS A 310 -9.03 28.39 -32.20
N SER A 311 -8.47 27.32 -31.63
CA SER A 311 -7.90 27.32 -30.28
C SER A 311 -6.60 28.15 -30.23
N VAL A 312 -5.71 27.95 -31.21
CA VAL A 312 -4.47 28.75 -31.35
C VAL A 312 -4.81 30.21 -31.66
N GLU A 313 -5.74 30.45 -32.58
CA GLU A 313 -6.18 31.79 -32.97
C GLU A 313 -6.84 32.54 -31.81
N ARG A 314 -7.64 31.87 -30.97
CA ARG A 314 -8.29 32.51 -29.83
C ARG A 314 -7.28 33.04 -28.82
N ILE A 315 -6.29 32.22 -28.45
CA ILE A 315 -5.18 32.66 -27.57
C ILE A 315 -4.46 33.86 -28.22
N LYS A 316 -4.10 33.75 -29.50
CA LYS A 316 -3.38 34.79 -30.26
C LYS A 316 -4.17 36.11 -30.33
N ILE A 317 -5.44 36.06 -30.73
CA ILE A 317 -6.29 37.24 -30.92
C ILE A 317 -6.51 37.89 -29.56
N LEU A 318 -6.88 37.13 -28.54
CA LEU A 318 -7.15 37.66 -27.22
C LEU A 318 -5.91 38.34 -26.60
N ALA A 319 -4.72 37.78 -26.81
CA ALA A 319 -3.46 38.38 -26.35
C ALA A 319 -3.10 39.69 -27.07
N ASN A 320 -3.61 39.93 -28.29
CA ASN A 320 -3.28 41.07 -29.14
C ASN A 320 -4.45 42.05 -29.40
N LYS A 321 -5.61 41.89 -28.75
CA LYS A 321 -6.76 42.81 -28.90
C LYS A 321 -6.37 44.23 -28.44
N PRO A 322 -6.42 45.25 -29.32
CA PRO A 322 -6.03 46.63 -29.00
C PRO A 322 -6.92 47.27 -27.94
N GLU A 323 -8.24 47.07 -28.02
CA GLU A 323 -9.24 47.65 -27.12
C GLU A 323 -9.12 47.14 -25.67
N LYS A 324 -8.54 45.95 -25.46
CA LYS A 324 -8.31 45.35 -24.13
C LYS A 324 -6.86 45.49 -23.63
N HIS A 325 -5.98 46.16 -24.38
CA HIS A 325 -4.55 46.46 -24.12
C HIS A 325 -3.78 45.60 -23.09
N MET A 326 -3.95 44.28 -23.05
CA MET A 326 -3.36 43.46 -21.97
C MET A 326 -1.83 43.42 -21.98
N ARG A 327 -1.14 43.87 -23.05
CA ARG A 327 0.32 44.09 -23.03
C ARG A 327 0.75 45.49 -22.52
N HIS A 328 -0.14 46.49 -22.47
CA HIS A 328 0.14 47.89 -22.15
C HIS A 328 -0.83 48.58 -21.14
N VAL A 329 -1.63 47.85 -20.36
CA VAL A 329 -2.56 48.44 -19.37
C VAL A 329 -1.83 48.92 -18.10
N ASN A 330 -1.97 50.20 -17.77
CA ASN A 330 -1.70 50.78 -16.43
C ASN A 330 -2.93 50.63 -15.54
N ALA A 331 -2.77 50.76 -14.22
CA ALA A 331 -3.74 50.41 -13.17
C ALA A 331 -5.11 51.14 -13.16
N SER A 332 -5.48 51.87 -14.22
CA SER A 332 -6.60 52.81 -14.24
C SER A 332 -7.74 52.46 -15.21
N ASP A 333 -7.70 51.31 -15.91
CA ASP A 333 -8.75 50.95 -16.89
C ASP A 333 -9.13 49.45 -16.82
N PRO A 334 -10.32 49.09 -16.29
CA PRO A 334 -10.69 47.71 -15.95
C PRO A 334 -11.66 47.05 -16.95
N GLU A 335 -11.64 47.40 -18.25
CA GLU A 335 -12.36 46.62 -19.27
C GLU A 335 -11.72 45.22 -19.44
N GLY A 336 -12.06 44.35 -18.49
CA GLY A 336 -11.49 43.03 -18.30
C GLY A 336 -11.92 42.03 -19.38
N VAL A 337 -11.05 41.06 -19.61
CA VAL A 337 -11.45 39.81 -20.26
C VAL A 337 -12.51 39.14 -19.39
N ASP A 338 -13.60 38.69 -20.00
CA ASP A 338 -14.64 37.92 -19.31
C ASP A 338 -14.00 36.63 -18.75
N GLN A 339 -14.31 36.27 -17.51
CA GLN A 339 -13.74 35.08 -16.86
C GLN A 339 -14.04 33.81 -17.68
N ALA A 340 -15.23 33.72 -18.29
CA ALA A 340 -15.56 32.60 -19.16
C ALA A 340 -14.75 32.59 -20.48
N GLU A 341 -14.33 33.76 -20.99
CA GLU A 341 -13.42 33.84 -22.13
C GLU A 341 -12.00 33.40 -21.71
N LEU A 342 -11.56 33.77 -20.50
CA LEU A 342 -10.26 33.39 -19.94
C LEU A 342 -10.16 31.88 -19.67
N ASP A 343 -11.17 31.28 -19.03
CA ASP A 343 -11.23 29.85 -18.71
C ASP A 343 -11.18 29.01 -19.99
N ARG A 344 -11.92 29.41 -21.04
CA ARG A 344 -11.89 28.73 -22.35
C ARG A 344 -10.49 28.75 -22.99
N VAL A 345 -9.75 29.83 -22.82
CA VAL A 345 -8.42 29.99 -23.41
C VAL A 345 -7.37 29.19 -22.61
N ILE A 346 -7.57 29.05 -21.30
CA ILE A 346 -6.79 28.12 -20.45
C ILE A 346 -7.04 26.67 -20.88
N ASP A 347 -8.28 26.28 -21.14
CA ASP A 347 -8.61 24.94 -21.63
C ASP A 347 -8.02 24.66 -23.01
N ASP A 348 -8.10 25.64 -23.93
CA ASP A 348 -7.45 25.57 -25.25
C ASP A 348 -5.93 25.36 -25.09
N ALA A 349 -5.28 26.09 -24.18
CA ALA A 349 -3.86 25.96 -23.90
C ALA A 349 -3.48 24.60 -23.28
N ARG A 350 -4.31 24.07 -22.38
CA ARG A 350 -4.13 22.72 -21.81
C ARG A 350 -4.24 21.64 -22.89
N ALA A 351 -5.20 21.77 -23.81
CA ALA A 351 -5.35 20.84 -24.93
C ALA A 351 -4.15 20.89 -25.90
N ILE A 352 -3.64 22.09 -26.19
CA ILE A 352 -2.41 22.31 -26.97
C ILE A 352 -1.22 21.63 -26.28
N MET A 353 -1.01 21.88 -24.99
CA MET A 353 0.10 21.29 -24.24
C MET A 353 -0.01 19.77 -24.11
N SER A 354 -1.22 19.25 -23.90
CA SER A 354 -1.48 17.81 -23.86
C SER A 354 -1.15 17.14 -25.21
N SER A 355 -1.52 17.76 -26.32
CA SER A 355 -1.18 17.27 -27.67
C SER A 355 0.33 17.29 -27.91
N PHE A 356 1.01 18.34 -27.46
CA PHE A 356 2.47 18.44 -27.55
C PHE A 356 3.16 17.32 -26.76
N ILE A 357 2.79 17.12 -25.48
CA ILE A 357 3.32 16.03 -24.64
C ILE A 357 3.05 14.67 -25.28
N THR A 358 1.85 14.46 -25.83
CA THR A 358 1.47 13.19 -26.48
C THR A 358 2.35 12.89 -27.68
N ARG A 359 2.63 13.89 -28.52
CA ARG A 359 3.55 13.74 -29.68
C ARG A 359 4.97 13.47 -29.24
N GLU A 360 5.49 14.22 -28.26
CA GLU A 360 6.83 14.00 -27.74
C GLU A 360 6.98 12.62 -27.07
N TYR A 361 5.91 12.12 -26.45
CA TYR A 361 5.84 10.77 -25.91
C TYR A 361 5.83 9.70 -27.00
N ALA A 362 5.09 9.90 -28.09
CA ALA A 362 5.10 8.99 -29.23
C ALA A 362 6.50 8.89 -29.88
N VAL A 363 7.19 10.03 -30.01
CA VAL A 363 8.58 10.07 -30.50
C VAL A 363 9.52 9.32 -29.56
N GLU A 364 9.39 9.52 -28.24
CA GLU A 364 10.21 8.81 -27.25
C GLU A 364 9.93 7.30 -27.24
N ALA A 365 8.66 6.92 -27.38
CA ALA A 365 8.23 5.52 -27.42
C ALA A 365 8.69 4.78 -28.69
N ALA A 366 8.96 5.50 -29.78
CA ALA A 366 9.47 4.95 -31.04
C ALA A 366 10.99 4.74 -31.05
N LYS A 367 11.72 5.20 -30.01
CA LYS A 367 13.16 4.96 -29.91
C LYS A 367 13.44 3.49 -29.59
N PRO A 368 14.47 2.88 -30.19
CA PRO A 368 14.89 1.53 -29.80
C PRO A 368 15.32 1.53 -28.33
N GLU A 369 14.96 0.48 -27.60
CA GLU A 369 15.39 0.32 -26.20
C GLU A 369 16.92 0.30 -26.15
N PRO A 370 17.55 1.05 -25.22
CA PRO A 370 18.98 0.98 -25.04
C PRO A 370 19.34 -0.45 -24.61
N SER A 371 20.19 -1.09 -25.43
CA SER A 371 20.72 -2.45 -25.27
C SER A 371 21.53 -2.64 -24.00
#